data_AF-A0AAD8PPS0-F1
#
_entry.id   AF-A0AAD8PPS0-F1
#
_cell.length_a   1.000
_cell.length_b   1.000
_cell.length_c   1.000
_cell.angle_alpha   90.00
_cell.angle_beta   90.00
_cell.angle_gamma   90.00
#
_symmetry.space_group_name_H-M   'P 1'
#
loop_
_entity.id
_entity.type
_entity.pdbx_description
1 polymer ?
#
loop_
_entity_poly.entity_id
_entity_poly.type
_entity_poly.pdbx_seq_one_letter_code
_entity_poly.pdbx_strand_id
1 'polypeptide(L)' 'TVALSTCEAEYMALTEAIKEAIYLYNSYNYIRINLGFSDLNKPRILIDNKAAQKLAENLEFIKKLSI' A
#
# COMPACT_ATOMS: atom_id res chain seq x y z
N THR A 1 5.53 14.27 -9.57
CA THR A 1 4.94 15.37 -8.79
C THR A 1 5.97 15.85 -7.79
N VAL A 2 6.01 17.15 -7.46
CA VAL A 2 6.93 17.72 -6.46
C VAL A 2 6.08 18.15 -5.27
N ALA A 3 6.42 17.69 -4.07
CA ALA A 3 5.70 18.05 -2.86
C ALA A 3 6.07 19.47 -2.40
N LEU A 4 5.10 20.22 -1.88
CA LEU A 4 5.27 21.58 -1.36
C LEU A 4 5.51 21.59 0.16
N SER A 5 5.34 20.44 0.82
CA SER A 5 5.63 20.25 2.25
C SER A 5 6.12 18.83 2.54
N THR A 6 6.74 18.63 3.69
CA THR A 6 7.16 17.29 4.17
C THR A 6 5.95 16.37 4.37
N CYS A 7 4.86 16.91 4.91
CA CYS A 7 3.59 16.20 5.08
C CYS A 7 3.02 15.71 3.74
N GLU A 8 3.02 16.57 2.71
CA GLU A 8 2.58 16.21 1.37
C GLU A 8 3.50 15.15 0.74
N ALA A 9 4.81 15.25 0.96
CA ALA A 9 5.77 14.27 0.48
C ALA A 9 5.51 12.88 1.08
N GLU A 10 5.19 12.80 2.37
CA GLU A 10 4.83 11.55 3.05
C GLU A 10 3.54 10.94 2.49
N TYR A 11 2.51 11.75 2.23
CA TYR A 11 1.27 11.26 1.59
C TYR A 11 1.52 10.75 0.17
N MET A 12 2.34 11.44 -0.61
CA MET A 12 2.70 11.00 -1.95
C MET A 12 3.51 9.70 -1.91
N ALA A 13 4.49 9.58 -1.02
CA ALA A 13 5.26 8.37 -0.83
C ALA A 13 4.37 7.19 -0.40
N LEU A 14 3.45 7.41 0.54
CA LEU A 14 2.49 6.38 0.97
C LEU A 14 1.57 5.96 -0.18
N THR A 15 1.12 6.91 -1.00
CA THR A 15 0.26 6.63 -2.17
C THR A 15 0.96 5.69 -3.15
N GLU A 16 2.22 5.97 -3.48
CA GLU A 16 3.00 5.10 -4.38
C GLU A 16 3.30 3.75 -3.72
N ALA A 17 3.67 3.72 -2.44
CA ALA A 17 3.88 2.48 -1.69
C ALA A 17 2.63 1.59 -1.66
N ILE A 18 1.43 2.17 -1.53
CA ILE A 18 0.16 1.43 -1.56
C ILE A 18 -0.06 0.78 -2.94
N LYS A 19 0.20 1.50 -4.04
CA LYS A 19 0.07 0.94 -5.40
C LYS A 19 0.98 -0.27 -5.58
N GLU A 20 2.24 -0.16 -5.17
CA GLU A 20 3.19 -1.27 -5.22
C GLU A 20 2.76 -2.42 -4.30
N ALA A 21 2.25 -2.13 -3.11
CA ALA A 21 1.76 -3.16 -2.20
C ALA A 21 0.53 -3.90 -2.74
N ILE A 22 -0.38 -3.24 -3.45
CA ILE A 22 -1.50 -3.89 -4.14
C ILE A 22 -0.98 -4.87 -5.18
N TYR A 23 0.00 -4.44 -5.99
CA TYR A 23 0.64 -5.30 -6.98
C TYR A 23 1.31 -6.51 -6.32
N LEU A 24 2.10 -6.30 -5.26
CA LEU A 24 2.74 -7.37 -4.49
C LEU A 24 1.72 -8.31 -3.84
N TYR A 25 0.59 -7.78 -3.36
CA TYR A 25 -0.47 -8.59 -2.78
C TYR A 25 -1.15 -9.49 -3.82
N ASN A 26 -1.39 -8.98 -5.03
CA ASN A 26 -1.93 -9.78 -6.13
C ASN A 26 -0.95 -10.87 -6.55
N SER A 27 0.33 -10.55 -6.67
CA SER A 27 1.39 -11.53 -6.95
C SER A 27 1.51 -12.58 -5.83
N TYR A 28 1.46 -12.15 -4.58
CA TYR A 28 1.43 -13.02 -3.41
C TYR A 28 0.24 -13.99 -3.44
N ASN A 29 -0.97 -13.50 -3.73
CA ASN A 29 -2.16 -14.34 -3.85
C ASN A 29 -2.02 -15.33 -5.01
N TYR A 30 -1.50 -14.88 -6.16
CA TYR A 30 -1.25 -15.73 -7.31
C TYR A 30 -0.32 -16.89 -6.95
N ILE A 31 0.80 -16.61 -6.29
CA ILE A 31 1.78 -17.63 -5.89
C ILE A 31 1.19 -18.55 -4.81
N ARG A 32 0.52 -18.01 -3.80
CA ARG A 32 -0.09 -18.81 -2.73
C ARG A 32 -1.17 -19.76 -3.25
N ILE A 33 -2.03 -19.30 -4.16
CA ILE A 33 -3.16 -20.08 -4.68
C ILE A 33 -2.71 -21.04 -5.78
N ASN A 34 -1.93 -20.56 -6.76
CA ASN A 34 -1.61 -21.35 -7.96
C ASN A 34 -0.35 -22.21 -7.81
N LEU A 35 0.59 -21.81 -6.97
CA LEU A 35 1.86 -22.54 -6.76
C LEU A 35 1.93 -23.25 -5.41
N GLY A 36 0.91 -23.10 -4.54
CA GLY A 36 0.79 -23.86 -3.30
C GLY A 36 1.77 -23.48 -2.19
N PHE A 37 2.45 -22.32 -2.29
CA PHE A 37 3.35 -21.85 -1.24
C PHE A 37 2.56 -21.21 -0.09
N SER A 38 2.47 -21.91 1.04
CA SER A 38 1.78 -21.45 2.27
C SER A 38 2.65 -20.56 3.17
N ASP A 39 3.97 -20.68 3.12
CA ASP A 39 4.91 -20.01 4.04
C ASP A 39 5.42 -18.65 3.55
N LEU A 40 4.66 -17.97 2.69
CA LEU A 40 5.00 -16.62 2.26
C LEU A 40 4.41 -15.59 3.24
N ASN A 41 5.25 -14.65 3.66
CA ASN A 41 4.80 -13.51 4.44
C ASN A 41 3.94 -12.58 3.58
N LYS A 42 2.77 -12.21 4.10
CA LYS A 42 1.92 -11.18 3.47
C LYS A 42 2.71 -9.86 3.40
N PRO A 43 2.72 -9.16 2.25
CA PRO A 43 3.35 -7.84 2.15
C PRO A 43 2.73 -6.86 3.15
N ARG A 44 3.59 -6.09 3.83
CA ARG A 44 3.21 -5.08 4.83
C ARG A 44 3.91 -3.77 4.51
N ILE A 45 3.17 -2.66 4.60
CA ILE A 45 3.72 -1.31 4.55
C ILE A 45 3.93 -0.85 6.00
N LEU A 46 5.10 -0.32 6.30
CA LEU A 46 5.41 0.29 7.59
C LEU A 46 5.55 1.79 7.38
N ILE A 47 4.82 2.58 8.17
CA ILE A 47 4.89 4.04 8.14
C ILE A 47 4.88 4.58 9.57
N ASP A 48 5.56 5.70 9.79
CA ASP A 48 5.65 6.41 11.06
C ASP A 48 4.63 7.55 11.18
N ASN A 49 4.14 8.07 10.05
CA ASN A 49 3.06 9.07 10.03
C ASN A 49 1.68 8.46 10.33
N LYS A 50 1.20 8.69 11.56
CA LYS A 50 -0.12 8.26 12.04
C LYS A 50 -1.32 8.88 11.32
N ALA A 51 -1.18 10.11 10.80
CA ALA A 51 -2.26 10.76 10.05
C ALA A 51 -2.44 10.10 8.68
N ALA A 52 -1.33 9.79 8.01
CA ALA A 52 -1.30 9.05 6.76
C ALA A 52 -1.83 7.62 6.93
N GLN A 53 -1.50 6.96 8.05
CA GLN A 53 -2.06 5.65 8.39
C GLN A 53 -3.59 5.70 8.53
N LYS A 54 -4.14 6.65 9.30
CA LYS A 54 -5.59 6.80 9.46
C LYS A 54 -6.31 7.11 8.15
N LEU A 55 -5.67 7.87 7.26
CA LEU A 55 -6.22 8.15 5.92
C LEU A 55 -6.23 6.88 5.05
N ALA A 56 -5.18 6.08 5.12
CA ALA A 56 -5.10 4.81 4.41
C ALA A 56 -6.08 3.76 4.95
N GLU A 57 -6.48 3.81 6.22
CA GLU A 57 -7.55 2.97 6.78
C GLU A 57 -8.95 3.36 6.28
N ASN A 58 -9.10 4.55 5.69
CA ASN A 58 -10.38 4.97 5.11
C ASN A 58 -10.65 4.25 3.79
N LEU A 59 -11.68 3.41 3.78
CA LEU A 59 -12.07 2.56 2.65
C LEU A 59 -12.33 3.36 1.35
N GLU A 60 -12.86 4.57 1.46
CA GLU A 60 -13.13 5.48 0.33
C GLU A 60 -11.83 5.92 -0.37
N PHE A 61 -10.77 6.14 0.42
CA PHE A 61 -9.48 6.57 -0.07
C PHE A 61 -8.74 5.42 -0.78
N ILE A 62 -8.79 4.20 -0.20
CA ILE A 62 -8.23 2.99 -0.83
C ILE A 62 -8.89 2.72 -2.18
N LYS A 63 -10.23 2.83 -2.29
CA LYS A 63 -10.94 2.60 -3.56
C LYS A 63 -10.42 3.52 -4.67
N LYS A 64 -10.10 4.77 -4.34
CA LYS A 64 -9.57 5.75 -5.30
C LYS A 64 -8.14 5.44 -5.77
N LEU A 65 -7.37 4.65 -5.02
CA LEU A 65 -6.02 4.22 -5.37
C LEU A 65 -5.99 2.95 -6.24
N SER A 66 -7.09 2.20 -6.28
CA SER A 66 -7.22 0.93 -7.01
C SER A 66 -7.85 1.09 -8.42
N ILE A 67 -8.20 2.31 -8.81
CA ILE A 67 -8.78 2.68 -10.12
C ILE A 67 -7.69 3.38 -10.92
#